data_AF-I9GBE7-F1
#
_entry.id   AF-I9GBE7-F1
#
_cell.length_a   1.000
_cell.length_b   1.000
_cell.length_c   1.000
_cell.angle_alpha   90.00
_cell.angle_beta   90.00
_cell.angle_gamma   90.00
#
_symmetry.space_group_name_H-M   'P 1'
#
loop_
_entity.id
_entity.type
_entity.pdbx_description
1 polymer ?
#
loop_
_entity_poly.entity_id
_entity_poly.type
_entity_poly.pdbx_seq_one_letter_code
_entity_poly.pdbx_strand_id
1 'polypeptide(L)'
;MYPHDNIFNIYYNIGKRTPFLVKRCELGLARSSSEERRIDPNRDRTFLVETVKPRGKYGKAYGKCFVNGKPDDSYRQECYPDIKDEEIPCAGCGEWVLIDVPGVSLDEIFPIHKAEEVLQFGKYKGKSLGDIYTTDYQYLYWLETTDRFFKIDFEELEQLYPNIGKPSDISISERIIGFGKYKGKKFSEIKDDISYLEWLASIGKISNDDFNSLTAI
;
A
#
# COMPACT_ATOMS: atom_id res chain seq x y z
N MET A 1 -3.71 5.72 1.39
CA MET A 1 -3.19 5.89 2.77
C MET A 1 -1.80 5.27 2.83
N TYR A 2 -0.73 6.06 2.68
CA TYR A 2 0.65 5.53 2.48
C TYR A 2 1.71 6.63 2.63
N PRO A 3 2.97 6.32 3.04
CA PRO A 3 3.44 5.47 4.14
C PRO A 3 3.93 6.32 5.33
N HIS A 4 3.24 7.41 5.66
CA HIS A 4 3.68 8.36 6.70
C HIS A 4 2.61 8.68 7.75
N ASP A 5 1.58 7.85 7.87
CA ASP A 5 0.53 8.10 8.86
C ASP A 5 0.99 7.87 10.29
N ASN A 6 0.31 8.53 11.22
CA ASN A 6 0.40 8.27 12.64
C ASN A 6 -0.80 7.43 13.10
N ILE A 7 -0.77 6.93 14.34
CA ILE A 7 -1.83 6.08 14.88
C ILE A 7 -3.20 6.79 14.86
N PHE A 8 -3.23 8.12 15.03
CA PHE A 8 -4.47 8.90 15.06
C PHE A 8 -5.10 9.04 13.66
N ASN A 9 -4.28 9.28 12.63
CA ASN A 9 -4.76 9.29 11.25
C ASN A 9 -5.34 7.92 10.87
N ILE A 10 -4.64 6.83 11.21
CA ILE A 10 -5.15 5.47 11.01
C ILE A 10 -6.48 5.31 11.73
N TYR A 11 -6.55 5.65 13.02
CA TYR A 11 -7.76 5.57 13.83
C TYR A 11 -8.95 6.31 13.20
N TYR A 12 -8.76 7.54 12.70
CA TYR A 12 -9.84 8.28 12.04
C TYR A 12 -10.25 7.64 10.72
N ASN A 13 -9.29 7.20 9.92
CA ASN A 13 -9.51 6.66 8.59
C ASN A 13 -10.20 5.29 8.63
N ILE A 14 -10.00 4.49 9.69
CA ILE A 14 -10.77 3.25 9.91
C ILE A 14 -12.12 3.50 10.60
N GLY A 15 -12.57 4.76 10.70
CA GLY A 15 -13.86 5.10 11.31
C GLY A 15 -13.87 5.05 12.83
N LYS A 16 -12.75 5.38 13.48
CA LYS A 16 -12.57 5.41 14.95
C LYS A 16 -12.74 4.06 15.63
N ARG A 17 -12.40 2.98 14.93
CA ARG A 17 -12.48 1.59 15.44
C ARG A 17 -11.31 1.25 16.35
N THR A 18 -11.58 0.43 17.35
CA THR A 18 -10.60 -0.31 18.14
C THR A 18 -11.16 -1.71 18.43
N PRO A 19 -10.30 -2.73 18.62
CA PRO A 19 -8.85 -2.66 18.48
C PRO A 19 -8.40 -2.65 17.01
N PHE A 20 -7.16 -2.26 16.74
CA PHE A 20 -6.52 -2.41 15.43
C PHE A 20 -5.02 -2.66 15.58
N LEU A 21 -4.46 -3.47 14.67
CA LEU A 21 -3.06 -3.86 14.69
C LEU A 21 -2.25 -2.93 13.78
N VAL A 22 -1.15 -2.39 14.30
CA VAL A 22 -0.24 -1.52 13.55
C VAL A 22 1.21 -1.94 13.68
N LYS A 23 2.03 -1.54 12.71
CA LYS A 23 3.49 -1.65 12.75
C LYS A 23 4.11 -0.30 12.40
N ARG A 24 5.18 0.04 13.10
CA ARG A 24 5.98 1.21 12.74
C ARG A 24 7.10 0.79 11.79
N CYS A 25 7.09 1.31 10.57
CA CYS A 25 7.97 0.94 9.46
C CYS A 25 8.85 2.13 9.07
N GLU A 26 9.80 2.47 9.94
CA GLU A 26 10.70 3.61 9.71
C GLU A 26 11.61 3.40 8.50
N LEU A 27 11.85 4.46 7.72
CA LEU A 27 12.65 4.40 6.50
C LEU A 27 14.08 3.91 6.79
N GLY A 28 14.57 3.01 5.95
CA GLY A 28 15.93 2.43 6.07
C GLY A 28 16.04 1.23 7.02
N LEU A 29 14.98 0.88 7.75
CA LEU A 29 14.96 -0.33 8.58
C LEU A 29 14.50 -1.55 7.80
N ALA A 30 14.99 -2.73 8.22
CA ALA A 30 14.68 -4.00 7.59
C ALA A 30 13.16 -4.29 7.55
N ARG A 31 12.41 -3.87 8.56
CA ARG A 31 10.93 -3.98 8.64
C ARG A 31 10.17 -3.16 7.59
N SER A 32 10.89 -2.30 6.88
CA SER A 32 10.36 -1.40 5.84
C SER A 32 10.82 -1.81 4.45
N SER A 33 11.49 -2.96 4.30
CA SER A 33 12.16 -3.38 3.07
C SER A 33 11.21 -3.79 1.94
N SER A 34 10.04 -4.34 2.28
CA SER A 34 9.05 -4.78 1.30
C SER A 34 7.65 -4.68 1.89
N GLU A 35 6.64 -4.67 1.04
CA GLU A 35 5.25 -4.54 1.48
C GLU A 35 4.81 -5.74 2.30
N GLU A 36 5.14 -6.94 1.85
CA GLU A 36 4.82 -8.22 2.50
C GLU A 36 5.34 -8.22 3.93
N ARG A 37 6.56 -7.72 4.14
CA ARG A 37 7.14 -7.62 5.48
C ARG A 37 6.49 -6.53 6.33
N ARG A 38 6.07 -5.40 5.75
CA ARG A 38 5.36 -4.34 6.49
C ARG A 38 4.04 -4.86 7.04
N ILE A 39 3.30 -5.62 6.24
CA ILE A 39 1.97 -6.12 6.62
C ILE A 39 1.97 -7.46 7.36
N ASP A 40 3.10 -8.18 7.42
CA ASP A 40 3.18 -9.45 8.15
C ASP A 40 2.99 -9.25 9.68
N PRO A 41 1.88 -9.73 10.28
CA PRO A 41 1.63 -9.54 11.72
C PRO A 41 2.57 -10.36 12.61
N ASN A 42 3.20 -11.41 12.05
CA ASN A 42 4.04 -12.37 12.77
C ASN A 42 5.53 -12.07 12.60
N ARG A 43 5.88 -10.90 12.07
CA ARG A 43 7.26 -10.49 11.85
C ARG A 43 7.50 -9.06 12.31
N ASP A 44 8.62 -8.86 12.99
CA ASP A 44 9.02 -7.62 13.63
C ASP A 44 8.05 -7.20 14.76
N ARG A 45 8.20 -5.96 15.23
CA ARG A 45 7.39 -5.41 16.34
C ARG A 45 6.07 -4.87 15.84
N THR A 46 4.96 -5.30 16.44
CA THR A 46 3.61 -4.77 16.17
C THR A 46 2.95 -4.32 17.47
N PHE A 47 1.91 -3.49 17.35
CA PHE A 47 1.12 -3.02 18.48
C PHE A 47 -0.37 -3.22 18.19
N LEU A 48 -1.06 -3.87 19.11
CA LEU A 48 -2.51 -3.92 19.12
C LEU A 48 -3.01 -2.69 19.88
N VAL A 49 -3.53 -1.71 19.15
CA VAL A 49 -4.08 -0.48 19.72
C VAL A 49 -5.47 -0.77 20.25
N GLU A 50 -5.64 -0.78 21.57
CA GLU A 50 -6.92 -1.10 22.24
C GLU A 50 -7.69 0.16 22.63
N THR A 51 -6.99 1.25 22.96
CA THR A 51 -7.61 2.53 23.33
C THR A 51 -6.90 3.70 22.66
N VAL A 52 -7.69 4.65 22.12
CA VAL A 52 -7.16 5.91 21.56
C VAL A 52 -7.83 7.08 22.29
N LYS A 53 -7.01 8.01 22.79
CA LYS A 53 -7.44 9.28 23.40
C LYS A 53 -6.94 10.42 22.52
N PRO A 54 -7.65 10.75 21.43
CA PRO A 54 -7.21 11.76 20.48
C PRO A 54 -7.39 13.18 21.02
N ARG A 55 -6.54 14.09 20.55
CA ARG A 55 -6.58 15.55 20.70
C ARG A 55 -6.21 16.16 19.34
N GLY A 56 -7.20 16.31 18.46
CA GLY A 56 -6.97 16.72 17.07
C GLY A 56 -6.21 15.65 16.28
N LYS A 57 -5.09 16.02 15.65
CA LYS A 57 -4.23 15.12 14.85
C LYS A 57 -3.26 14.27 15.69
N TYR A 58 -3.24 14.47 16.99
CA TYR A 58 -2.35 13.81 17.95
C TYR A 58 -3.15 13.26 19.14
N GLY A 59 -2.48 12.81 20.19
CA GLY A 59 -3.11 12.33 21.42
C GLY A 59 -2.26 11.27 22.11
N LYS A 60 -2.93 10.36 22.81
CA LYS A 60 -2.32 9.14 23.37
C LYS A 60 -3.03 7.90 22.85
N ALA A 61 -2.26 6.84 22.62
CA ALA A 61 -2.79 5.53 22.25
C ALA A 61 -2.22 4.48 23.21
N TYR A 62 -3.00 3.45 23.48
CA TYR A 62 -2.68 2.44 24.47
C TYR A 62 -2.94 1.04 23.91
N GLY A 63 -2.11 0.09 24.32
CA GLY A 63 -2.33 -1.33 24.08
C GLY A 63 -1.06 -2.16 24.18
N LYS A 64 -1.12 -3.33 23.54
CA LYS A 64 -0.17 -4.44 23.73
C LYS A 64 0.90 -4.47 22.66
N CYS A 65 2.14 -4.70 23.06
CA CYS A 65 3.27 -4.88 22.14
C CYS A 65 3.49 -6.37 21.86
N PHE A 66 3.82 -6.67 20.61
CA PHE A 66 4.17 -8.01 20.15
C PHE A 66 5.49 -7.95 19.37
N VAL A 67 6.28 -9.01 19.46
CA VAL A 67 7.45 -9.24 18.62
C VAL A 67 7.29 -10.61 17.97
N ASN A 68 7.28 -10.62 16.64
CA ASN A 68 7.07 -11.83 15.84
C ASN A 68 5.80 -12.61 16.25
N GLY A 69 4.68 -11.89 16.41
CA GLY A 69 3.38 -12.45 16.78
C GLY A 69 3.23 -12.88 18.25
N LYS A 70 4.25 -12.70 19.09
CA LYS A 70 4.22 -13.08 20.51
C LYS A 70 4.21 -11.84 21.40
N PRO A 71 3.43 -11.82 22.51
CA PRO A 71 3.45 -10.73 23.47
C PRO A 71 4.87 -10.45 23.95
N ASP A 72 5.32 -9.21 23.83
CA ASP A 72 6.67 -8.79 24.20
C ASP A 72 6.71 -7.28 24.44
N ASP A 73 6.89 -6.90 25.71
CA ASP A 73 6.93 -5.50 26.17
C ASP A 73 8.35 -4.96 26.42
N SER A 74 9.40 -5.75 26.12
CA SER A 74 10.81 -5.40 26.39
C SER A 74 11.17 -4.01 25.87
N TYR A 75 10.73 -3.65 24.67
CA TYR A 75 11.01 -2.35 24.08
C TYR A 75 10.47 -1.17 24.86
N ARG A 76 9.25 -1.28 25.38
CA ARG A 76 8.69 -0.23 26.21
C ARG A 76 9.47 -0.13 27.52
N GLN A 77 9.79 -1.26 28.14
CA GLN A 77 10.53 -1.31 29.39
C GLN A 77 11.97 -0.78 29.26
N GLU A 78 12.65 -1.10 28.17
CA GLU A 78 14.05 -0.73 27.94
C GLU A 78 14.20 0.70 27.41
N CYS A 79 13.36 1.10 26.45
CA CYS A 79 13.49 2.39 25.77
C CYS A 79 12.65 3.50 26.40
N TYR A 80 11.58 3.15 27.13
CA TYR A 80 10.65 4.11 27.74
C TYR A 80 10.26 3.68 29.17
N PRO A 81 11.23 3.53 30.09
CA PRO A 81 11.00 2.98 31.43
C PRO A 81 10.02 3.79 32.28
N ASP A 82 9.80 5.07 31.93
CA ASP A 82 8.85 5.95 32.63
C ASP A 82 7.39 5.69 32.23
N ILE A 83 7.14 4.98 31.12
CA ILE A 83 5.80 4.58 30.71
C ILE A 83 5.40 3.35 31.54
N LYS A 84 4.54 3.60 32.54
CA LYS A 84 4.06 2.56 33.48
C LYS A 84 2.70 1.97 33.11
N ASP A 85 2.00 2.61 32.18
CA ASP A 85 0.76 2.11 31.62
C ASP A 85 1.00 1.50 30.22
N GLU A 86 -0.07 1.05 29.57
CA GLU A 86 0.03 0.48 28.24
C GLU A 86 0.19 1.54 27.13
N GLU A 87 0.68 2.76 27.42
CA GLU A 87 0.88 3.80 26.40
C GLU A 87 1.85 3.31 25.32
N ILE A 88 1.49 3.55 24.06
CA ILE A 88 2.28 3.21 22.88
C ILE A 88 3.23 4.38 22.60
N PRO A 89 4.56 4.18 22.72
CA PRO A 89 5.52 5.24 22.46
C PRO A 89 5.44 5.75 21.02
N CYS A 90 5.67 7.05 20.83
CA CYS A 90 5.72 7.67 19.49
C CYS A 90 4.43 7.49 18.64
N ALA A 91 3.27 7.31 19.27
CA ALA A 91 1.98 7.14 18.57
C ALA A 91 1.63 8.29 17.60
N GLY A 92 2.13 9.51 17.87
CA GLY A 92 1.92 10.69 17.04
C GLY A 92 2.94 10.88 15.91
N CYS A 93 4.03 10.11 15.90
CA CYS A 93 5.02 10.11 14.83
C CYS A 93 4.44 9.45 13.57
N GLY A 94 5.01 9.74 12.40
CA GLY A 94 4.63 9.07 11.15
C GLY A 94 5.17 7.64 11.05
N GLU A 95 5.04 7.07 9.86
CA GLU A 95 5.55 5.74 9.48
C GLU A 95 4.85 4.57 10.19
N TRP A 96 3.64 4.80 10.69
CA TRP A 96 2.77 3.72 11.11
C TRP A 96 1.99 3.16 9.92
N VAL A 97 1.88 1.85 9.89
CA VAL A 97 1.17 1.08 8.88
C VAL A 97 0.08 0.30 9.60
N LEU A 98 -1.17 0.49 9.18
CA LEU A 98 -2.27 -0.40 9.58
C LEU A 98 -1.96 -1.79 9.04
N ILE A 99 -2.12 -2.83 9.86
CA ILE A 99 -2.01 -4.23 9.45
C ILE A 99 -3.41 -4.82 9.33
N ASP A 100 -4.17 -4.78 10.42
CA ASP A 100 -5.45 -5.47 10.56
C ASP A 100 -6.40 -4.71 11.51
N VAL A 101 -7.70 -4.95 11.38
CA VAL A 101 -8.73 -4.49 12.30
C VAL A 101 -9.52 -5.72 12.77
N PRO A 102 -9.16 -6.33 13.91
CA PRO A 102 -9.75 -7.60 14.33
C PRO A 102 -11.28 -7.59 14.36
N GLY A 103 -11.88 -8.60 13.72
CA GLY A 103 -13.33 -8.78 13.66
C GLY A 103 -14.04 -7.95 12.58
N VAL A 104 -13.31 -7.21 11.75
CA VAL A 104 -13.87 -6.44 10.63
C VAL A 104 -13.03 -6.69 9.37
N SER A 105 -13.68 -7.01 8.25
CA SER A 105 -12.96 -7.11 6.97
C SER A 105 -12.42 -5.73 6.57
N LEU A 106 -11.18 -5.67 6.08
CA LEU A 106 -10.64 -4.41 5.54
C LEU A 106 -11.47 -3.90 4.35
N ASP A 107 -12.16 -4.78 3.62
CA ASP A 107 -13.01 -4.42 2.47
C ASP A 107 -14.33 -3.77 2.91
N GLU A 108 -14.75 -3.98 4.16
CA GLU A 108 -15.87 -3.25 4.76
C GLU A 108 -15.45 -1.84 5.20
N ILE A 109 -14.16 -1.63 5.47
CA ILE A 109 -13.60 -0.34 5.91
C ILE A 109 -13.22 0.51 4.70
N PHE A 110 -12.59 -0.13 3.71
CA PHE A 110 -12.11 0.48 2.47
C PHE A 110 -12.91 -0.12 1.31
N PRO A 111 -13.93 0.60 0.80
CA PRO A 111 -14.84 0.06 -0.19
C PRO A 111 -14.12 -0.26 -1.50
N ILE A 112 -14.61 -1.29 -2.18
CA ILE A 112 -14.19 -1.62 -3.54
C ILE A 112 -14.89 -0.64 -4.49
N HIS A 113 -14.09 0.08 -5.29
CA HIS A 113 -14.59 1.13 -6.16
C HIS A 113 -15.17 0.59 -7.47
N LYS A 114 -16.35 1.09 -7.83
CA LYS A 114 -17.11 0.70 -9.02
C LYS A 114 -16.86 1.58 -10.24
N ALA A 115 -17.26 1.09 -11.41
CA ALA A 115 -17.03 1.76 -12.69
C ALA A 115 -17.57 3.21 -12.75
N GLU A 116 -18.72 3.48 -12.14
CA GLU A 116 -19.37 4.78 -12.13
C GLU A 116 -18.73 5.80 -11.16
N GLU A 117 -17.87 5.34 -10.24
CA GLU A 117 -17.28 6.22 -9.23
C GLU A 117 -16.30 7.21 -9.83
N VAL A 118 -16.40 8.46 -9.37
CA VAL A 118 -15.55 9.56 -9.86
C VAL A 118 -14.29 9.66 -9.03
N LEU A 119 -13.14 9.54 -9.69
CA LEU A 119 -11.84 9.68 -9.05
C LEU A 119 -11.63 11.11 -8.54
N GLN A 120 -11.36 11.27 -7.24
CA GLN A 120 -11.28 12.60 -6.60
C GLN A 120 -9.87 13.20 -6.56
N PHE A 121 -8.87 12.50 -7.11
CA PHE A 121 -7.46 12.87 -7.04
C PHE A 121 -6.69 12.38 -8.28
N GLY A 122 -5.41 12.74 -8.36
CA GLY A 122 -4.51 12.23 -9.40
C GLY A 122 -4.73 12.82 -10.80
N LYS A 123 -4.16 12.14 -11.80
CA LYS A 123 -4.13 12.56 -13.22
C LYS A 123 -5.54 12.68 -13.82
N TYR A 124 -6.45 11.81 -13.40
CA TYR A 124 -7.80 11.70 -13.91
C TYR A 124 -8.87 12.20 -12.94
N LYS A 125 -8.50 13.14 -12.05
CA LYS A 125 -9.45 13.76 -11.13
C LYS A 125 -10.67 14.28 -11.89
N GLY A 126 -11.87 13.90 -11.44
CA GLY A 126 -13.14 14.29 -12.02
C GLY A 126 -13.67 13.36 -13.12
N LYS A 127 -12.95 12.27 -13.47
CA LYS A 127 -13.43 11.23 -14.38
C LYS A 127 -13.92 10.00 -13.63
N SER A 128 -14.87 9.26 -14.23
CA SER A 128 -15.30 7.96 -13.69
C SER A 128 -14.21 6.89 -13.89
N LEU A 129 -14.21 5.84 -13.07
CA LEU A 129 -13.31 4.71 -13.27
C LEU A 129 -13.53 4.03 -14.61
N GLY A 130 -14.75 3.95 -15.11
CA GLY A 130 -15.08 3.44 -16.45
C GLY A 130 -14.46 4.29 -17.58
N ASP A 131 -14.52 5.62 -17.48
CA ASP A 131 -13.86 6.51 -18.44
C ASP A 131 -12.34 6.35 -18.43
N ILE A 132 -11.75 6.15 -17.25
CA ILE A 132 -10.32 5.92 -17.11
C ILE A 132 -9.96 4.55 -17.67
N TYR A 133 -10.72 3.51 -17.34
CA TYR A 133 -10.52 2.17 -17.88
C TYR A 133 -10.54 2.17 -19.41
N THR A 134 -11.46 2.94 -20.00
CA THR A 134 -11.58 3.03 -21.46
C THR A 134 -10.50 3.83 -22.17
N THR A 135 -9.76 4.68 -21.45
CA THR A 135 -8.76 5.58 -22.05
C THR A 135 -7.32 5.29 -21.61
N ASP A 136 -7.14 4.76 -20.40
CA ASP A 136 -5.85 4.48 -19.75
C ASP A 136 -6.06 3.47 -18.60
N TYR A 137 -6.49 2.25 -18.93
CA TYR A 137 -6.68 1.18 -17.94
C TYR A 137 -5.40 0.92 -17.11
N GLN A 138 -4.21 1.11 -17.68
CA GLN A 138 -2.92 0.94 -17.00
C GLN A 138 -2.81 1.82 -15.75
N TYR A 139 -3.41 3.00 -15.77
CA TYR A 139 -3.46 3.88 -14.61
C TYR A 139 -4.22 3.27 -13.43
N LEU A 140 -5.31 2.54 -13.68
CA LEU A 140 -6.10 1.90 -12.62
C LEU A 140 -5.33 0.76 -11.96
N TYR A 141 -4.66 -0.07 -12.75
CA TYR A 141 -3.76 -1.11 -12.23
C TYR A 141 -2.57 -0.53 -11.46
N TRP A 142 -1.97 0.56 -11.96
CA TRP A 142 -0.94 1.29 -11.23
C TRP A 142 -1.48 1.84 -9.90
N LEU A 143 -2.72 2.31 -9.87
CA LEU A 143 -3.31 2.90 -8.67
C LEU A 143 -3.53 1.84 -7.58
N GLU A 144 -4.11 0.69 -7.93
CA GLU A 144 -4.32 -0.43 -7.00
C GLU A 144 -2.99 -0.99 -6.46
N THR A 145 -1.95 -1.03 -7.29
CA THR A 145 -0.60 -1.45 -6.85
C THR A 145 0.13 -0.41 -6.00
N THR A 146 -0.31 0.86 -6.03
CA THR A 146 0.31 1.96 -5.28
C THR A 146 -0.35 2.17 -3.92
N ASP A 147 -1.66 1.93 -3.81
CA ASP A 147 -2.41 2.04 -2.56
C ASP A 147 -3.19 0.76 -2.30
N ARG A 148 -2.69 -0.06 -1.37
CA ARG A 148 -3.26 -1.37 -1.02
C ARG A 148 -4.73 -1.34 -0.56
N PHE A 149 -5.23 -0.17 -0.16
CA PHE A 149 -6.62 0.02 0.26
C PHE A 149 -7.52 0.57 -0.84
N PHE A 150 -6.95 1.01 -1.96
CA PHE A 150 -7.71 1.47 -3.12
C PHE A 150 -7.99 0.29 -4.05
N LYS A 151 -9.05 -0.46 -3.75
CA LYS A 151 -9.47 -1.62 -4.55
C LYS A 151 -10.45 -1.20 -5.63
N ILE A 152 -10.35 -1.82 -6.81
CA ILE A 152 -11.23 -1.54 -7.95
C ILE A 152 -11.93 -2.84 -8.36
N ASP A 153 -13.22 -2.75 -8.65
CA ASP A 153 -13.99 -3.87 -9.22
C ASP A 153 -13.65 -4.04 -10.71
N PHE A 154 -12.53 -4.71 -10.98
CA PHE A 154 -12.12 -5.00 -12.35
C PHE A 154 -13.04 -6.00 -13.05
N GLU A 155 -13.73 -6.89 -12.31
CA GLU A 155 -14.73 -7.78 -12.90
C GLU A 155 -15.90 -6.98 -13.49
N GLU A 156 -16.41 -5.99 -12.77
CA GLU A 156 -17.44 -5.08 -13.29
C GLU A 156 -16.95 -4.31 -14.52
N LEU A 157 -15.73 -3.76 -14.47
CA LEU A 157 -15.15 -3.03 -15.61
C LEU A 157 -14.98 -3.93 -16.85
N GLU A 158 -14.53 -5.16 -16.68
CA GLU A 158 -14.39 -6.14 -17.77
C GLU A 158 -15.74 -6.52 -18.37
N GLN A 159 -16.78 -6.66 -17.55
CA GLN A 159 -18.15 -6.94 -18.01
C GLN A 159 -18.75 -5.76 -18.80
N LEU A 160 -18.52 -4.53 -18.34
CA LEU A 160 -19.04 -3.32 -18.98
C LEU A 160 -18.26 -2.95 -20.25
N TYR A 161 -16.96 -3.25 -20.29
CA TYR A 161 -16.05 -2.87 -21.38
C TYR A 161 -15.27 -4.08 -21.92
N PRO A 162 -15.94 -5.12 -22.45
CA PRO A 162 -15.32 -6.40 -22.82
C PRO A 162 -14.30 -6.32 -23.97
N ASN A 163 -14.29 -5.21 -24.72
CA ASN A 163 -13.38 -5.00 -25.85
C ASN A 163 -12.06 -4.30 -25.46
N ILE A 164 -11.88 -4.02 -24.16
CA ILE A 164 -10.67 -3.38 -23.66
C ILE A 164 -9.75 -4.49 -23.17
N GLY A 165 -8.76 -4.78 -24.02
CA GLY A 165 -7.86 -5.91 -23.85
C GLY A 165 -7.26 -5.97 -22.45
N LYS A 166 -7.17 -7.19 -21.91
CA LYS A 166 -6.56 -7.43 -20.60
C LYS A 166 -5.12 -6.91 -20.60
N PRO A 167 -4.55 -6.48 -19.47
CA PRO A 167 -3.11 -6.21 -19.37
C PRO A 167 -2.26 -7.39 -19.85
N SER A 168 -2.77 -8.63 -19.72
CA SER A 168 -2.14 -9.86 -20.21
C SER A 168 -2.05 -9.96 -21.75
N ASP A 169 -2.87 -9.22 -22.50
CA ASP A 169 -2.90 -9.25 -23.97
C ASP A 169 -2.04 -8.15 -24.60
N ILE A 170 -1.59 -7.18 -23.80
CA ILE A 170 -0.74 -6.09 -24.25
C ILE A 170 0.69 -6.45 -23.90
N SER A 171 1.45 -6.77 -24.96
CA SER A 171 2.89 -7.02 -24.92
C SER A 171 3.56 -6.02 -23.99
N ILE A 172 4.43 -6.51 -23.10
CA ILE A 172 5.23 -5.69 -22.20
C ILE A 172 5.90 -4.51 -22.93
N SER A 173 6.28 -4.73 -24.20
CA SER A 173 6.87 -3.72 -25.09
C SER A 173 6.03 -2.45 -25.23
N GLU A 174 4.70 -2.55 -25.21
CA GLU A 174 3.78 -1.43 -25.43
C GLU A 174 3.35 -0.75 -24.13
N ARG A 175 3.72 -1.29 -22.96
CA ARG A 175 3.33 -0.70 -21.66
C ARG A 175 4.11 0.59 -21.39
N ILE A 176 3.44 1.58 -20.80
CA ILE A 176 4.06 2.86 -20.43
C ILE A 176 4.69 2.74 -19.03
N ILE A 177 5.93 3.21 -18.92
CA ILE A 177 6.68 3.23 -17.67
C ILE A 177 6.11 4.35 -16.78
N GLY A 178 5.56 3.98 -15.62
CA GLY A 178 4.92 4.93 -14.70
C GLY A 178 5.88 5.70 -13.77
N PHE A 179 7.17 5.36 -13.74
CA PHE A 179 8.11 5.86 -12.73
C PHE A 179 9.57 5.86 -13.20
N GLY A 180 10.46 6.46 -12.40
CA GLY A 180 11.91 6.42 -12.61
C GLY A 180 12.41 7.22 -13.83
N LYS A 181 13.63 6.89 -14.27
CA LYS A 181 14.38 7.58 -15.34
C LYS A 181 13.60 7.71 -16.65
N TYR A 182 12.77 6.71 -16.97
CA TYR A 182 12.04 6.63 -18.24
C TYR A 182 10.53 6.80 -18.09
N LYS A 183 10.08 7.47 -17.02
CA LYS A 183 8.66 7.76 -16.82
C LYS A 183 8.03 8.40 -18.06
N GLY A 184 6.93 7.81 -18.54
CA GLY A 184 6.17 8.27 -19.70
C GLY A 184 6.60 7.67 -21.04
N LYS A 185 7.67 6.86 -21.09
CA LYS A 185 8.08 6.12 -22.29
C LYS A 185 7.51 4.70 -22.30
N LYS A 186 7.42 4.07 -23.47
CA LYS A 186 7.15 2.64 -23.59
C LYS A 186 8.38 1.80 -23.26
N PHE A 187 8.17 0.56 -22.81
CA PHE A 187 9.29 -0.37 -22.61
C PHE A 187 10.05 -0.70 -23.92
N SER A 188 9.36 -0.71 -25.06
CA SER A 188 9.99 -0.88 -26.38
C SER A 188 11.02 0.20 -26.72
N GLU A 189 10.86 1.41 -26.17
CA GLU A 189 11.76 2.55 -26.38
C GLU A 189 13.04 2.46 -25.56
N ILE A 190 13.13 1.52 -24.61
CA ILE A 190 14.27 1.40 -23.69
C ILE A 190 14.90 0.00 -23.69
N LYS A 191 14.58 -0.82 -24.69
CA LYS A 191 15.09 -2.20 -24.84
C LYS A 191 16.63 -2.29 -24.81
N ASP A 192 17.30 -1.22 -25.20
CA ASP A 192 18.77 -1.15 -25.27
C ASP A 192 19.41 -0.82 -23.90
N ASP A 193 18.66 -0.32 -22.92
CA ASP A 193 19.15 -0.06 -21.55
C ASP A 193 18.93 -1.31 -20.67
N ILE A 194 19.66 -2.37 -20.99
CA ILE A 194 19.55 -3.68 -20.31
C ILE A 194 19.73 -3.54 -18.81
N SER A 195 20.71 -2.73 -18.36
CA SER A 195 20.96 -2.51 -16.93
C SER A 195 19.76 -1.90 -16.20
N TYR A 196 19.00 -1.02 -16.86
CA TYR A 196 17.77 -0.49 -16.28
C TYR A 196 16.65 -1.53 -16.22
N LEU A 197 16.51 -2.36 -17.27
CA LEU A 197 15.54 -3.46 -17.30
C LEU A 197 15.85 -4.54 -16.25
N GLU A 198 17.13 -4.89 -16.06
CA GLU A 198 17.58 -5.82 -15.00
C GLU A 198 17.25 -5.26 -13.61
N TRP A 199 17.49 -3.98 -13.40
CA TRP A 199 17.11 -3.31 -12.16
C TRP A 199 15.59 -3.38 -11.93
N LEU A 200 14.77 -3.12 -12.95
CA LEU A 200 13.31 -3.25 -12.87
C LEU A 200 12.85 -4.66 -12.52
N ALA A 201 13.48 -5.69 -13.10
CA ALA A 201 13.20 -7.09 -12.76
C ALA A 201 13.59 -7.39 -11.30
N SER A 202 14.75 -6.89 -10.84
CA SER A 202 15.24 -7.11 -9.46
C SER A 202 14.32 -6.54 -8.37
N ILE A 203 13.55 -5.49 -8.70
CA ILE A 203 12.57 -4.87 -7.78
C ILE A 203 11.14 -5.34 -8.05
N GLY A 204 10.96 -6.38 -8.88
CA GLY A 204 9.66 -6.99 -9.17
C GLY A 204 8.70 -6.10 -9.98
N LYS A 205 9.23 -5.11 -10.73
CA LYS A 205 8.40 -4.19 -11.53
C LYS A 205 8.09 -4.72 -12.92
N ILE A 206 8.86 -5.69 -13.39
CA ILE A 206 8.57 -6.55 -14.54
C ILE A 206 8.93 -7.98 -14.14
N SER A 207 8.26 -8.99 -14.70
CA SER A 207 8.62 -10.39 -14.47
C SER A 207 9.92 -10.76 -15.21
N ASN A 208 10.52 -11.90 -14.86
CA ASN A 208 11.66 -12.42 -15.63
C ASN A 208 11.26 -12.76 -17.08
N ASP A 209 10.02 -13.19 -17.30
CA ASP A 209 9.49 -13.47 -18.64
C ASP A 209 9.28 -12.19 -19.44
N ASP A 210 8.80 -11.12 -18.80
CA ASP A 210 8.71 -9.78 -19.38
C ASP A 210 10.10 -9.25 -19.75
N PHE A 211 11.08 -9.39 -18.85
CA PHE A 211 12.46 -8.99 -19.10
C PHE A 211 13.03 -9.72 -20.31
N ASN A 212 12.92 -11.06 -20.33
CA ASN A 212 13.38 -11.87 -21.45
C ASN A 212 12.67 -11.48 -22.76
N SER A 213 11.38 -11.18 -22.71
CA SER A 213 10.61 -10.74 -23.89
C SER A 213 11.04 -9.36 -24.41
N LEU A 214 11.53 -8.48 -23.56
CA LEU A 214 12.04 -7.15 -23.94
C LEU A 214 13.46 -7.20 -24.49
N THR A 215 14.28 -8.11 -23.99
CA THR A 215 15.71 -8.23 -24.36
C THR A 215 15.99 -9.29 -25.41
N ALA A 216 15.04 -10.18 -25.70
CA ALA A 216 15.14 -11.14 -26.80
C ALA A 216 15.04 -10.39 -28.13
N ILE A 217 16.19 -10.25 -28.80
CA ILE A 217 16.32 -9.88 -30.22
C ILE A 217 16.86 -11.10 -30.96
#